data_AF-Q2JT67-F1
#
_entry.id   AF-Q2JT67-F1
#
_cell.length_a   1.000
_cell.length_b   1.000
_cell.length_c   1.000
_cell.angle_alpha   90.00
_cell.angle_beta   90.00
_cell.angle_gamma   90.00
#
_symmetry.space_group_name_H-M   'P 1'
#
loop_
_entity.id
_entity.type
_entity.pdbx_description
1 polymer ?
#
loop_
_entity_poly.entity_id
_entity_poly.type
_entity_poly.pdbx_seq_one_letter_code
_entity_poly.pdbx_strand_id
1 'polypeptide(L)' 'MWPFLLLAIYAGGVWYSARKADRIYSGSGKWAVSALWPLLLLTNRQFRQNWRRPLNK' A
#
# COMPACT_ATOMS: atom_id res chain seq x y z
N MET A 1 12.09 20.11 6.33
CA MET A 1 11.04 19.46 7.15
C MET A 1 10.06 18.66 6.29
N TRP A 2 9.52 19.22 5.20
CA TRP A 2 8.62 18.54 4.25
C TRP A 2 9.07 17.22 3.62
N PRO A 3 10.32 17.05 3.16
CA PRO A 3 10.71 15.81 2.48
C PRO A 3 10.64 14.59 3.40
N PHE A 4 10.99 14.73 4.68
CA PHE A 4 10.90 13.67 5.67
C PHE A 4 9.45 13.26 5.96
N LEU A 5 8.52 14.21 5.92
CA LEU A 5 7.10 13.98 6.12
C LEU A 5 6.49 13.19 4.94
N LEU A 6 6.85 13.56 3.71
CA LEU A 6 6.49 12.80 2.51
C LEU A 6 7.06 11.38 2.55
N LEU A 7 8.31 11.23 3.00
CA LEU A 7 8.96 9.93 3.15
C LEU A 7 8.27 9.07 4.22
N ALA A 8 7.86 9.66 5.34
CA ALA A 8 7.12 8.97 6.39
C ALA A 8 5.73 8.51 5.90
N ILE A 9 5.00 9.37 5.18
CA ILE A 9 3.71 9.01 4.57
C ILE A 9 3.91 7.91 3.53
N TYR A 10 4.93 8.02 2.68
CA TYR A 10 5.24 7.03 1.66
C TYR A 10 5.59 5.69 2.27
N ALA A 11 6.53 5.65 3.22
CA ALA A 11 6.94 4.44 3.92
C ALA A 11 5.77 3.80 4.71
N GLY A 12 4.96 4.62 5.38
CA GLY A 12 3.75 4.16 6.07
C GLY A 12 2.73 3.54 5.11
N GLY A 13 2.52 4.18 3.95
CA GLY A 13 1.65 3.65 2.89
C GLY A 13 2.17 2.34 2.31
N VAL A 14 3.47 2.25 2.01
CA VAL A 14 4.11 1.01 1.52
C VAL A 14 3.95 -0.12 2.55
N TRP A 15 4.22 0.14 3.83
CA TRP A 15 4.11 -0.87 4.88
C TRP A 15 2.67 -1.36 5.06
N TYR A 16 1.71 -0.43 5.07
CA TYR A 16 0.29 -0.78 5.16
C TYR A 16 -0.20 -1.56 3.94
N SER A 17 0.22 -1.15 2.74
CA SER A 17 -0.04 -1.89 1.50
C SER A 17 0.52 -3.29 1.57
N ALA A 18 1.79 -3.43 1.98
CA ALA A 18 2.48 -4.70 2.04
C ALA A 18 1.80 -5.67 2.99
N ARG A 19 1.30 -5.18 4.13
CA ARG A 19 0.50 -5.96 5.08
C ARG A 19 -0.80 -6.49 4.49
N LYS A 20 -1.45 -5.73 3.60
CA LYS A 20 -2.65 -6.18 2.89
C LYS A 20 -2.31 -7.09 1.71
N ALA A 21 -1.28 -6.75 0.96
CA ALA A 21 -0.80 -7.50 -0.19
C ALA A 21 -0.28 -8.88 0.21
N ASP A 22 0.20 -9.05 1.45
CA ASP A 22 0.62 -10.34 2.02
C ASP A 22 -0.46 -11.43 1.91
N ARG A 23 -1.74 -11.06 1.95
CA ARG A 23 -2.87 -12.00 1.79
C ARG A 23 -3.11 -12.47 0.36
N ILE A 24 -2.59 -11.76 -0.64
CA ILE A 24 -2.92 -11.95 -2.07
C ILE A 24 -1.68 -12.33 -2.88
N TYR A 25 -0.52 -11.79 -2.53
CA TYR A 25 0.74 -11.93 -3.23
C TYR A 25 1.81 -12.43 -2.26
N SER A 26 2.38 -13.61 -2.53
CA SER A 26 3.55 -14.10 -1.79
C SER A 26 4.86 -13.60 -2.43
N GLY A 27 5.87 -13.34 -1.61
CA GLY A 27 7.22 -13.00 -2.08
C GLY A 27 7.41 -11.55 -2.58
N SER A 28 8.23 -11.38 -3.62
CA SER A 28 8.71 -10.09 -4.15
C SER A 28 7.62 -9.25 -4.82
N GLY A 29 6.58 -9.90 -5.37
CA GLY A 29 5.44 -9.22 -6.01
C GLY A 29 4.67 -8.30 -5.06
N LYS A 30 4.65 -8.62 -3.75
CA LYS A 30 3.98 -7.76 -2.75
C LYS A 30 4.64 -6.39 -2.65
N TRP A 31 5.97 -6.33 -2.74
CA TRP A 31 6.73 -5.09 -2.59
C TRP A 31 6.57 -4.18 -3.79
N ALA A 32 6.48 -4.74 -5.00
CA ALA A 32 6.20 -3.99 -6.22
C ALA A 32 4.80 -3.33 -6.18
N VAL A 33 3.78 -4.11 -5.83
CA VAL A 33 2.41 -3.60 -5.65
C VAL A 33 2.35 -2.57 -4.51
N SER A 34 3.12 -2.80 -3.45
CA SER A 34 3.18 -1.90 -2.30
C SER A 34 3.88 -0.60 -2.60
N ALA A 35 4.97 -0.59 -3.37
CA ALA A 35 5.65 0.63 -3.81
C ALA A 35 4.75 1.47 -4.73
N LEU A 36 3.91 0.81 -5.52
CA LEU A 36 2.95 1.41 -6.44
C LEU A 36 1.63 1.80 -5.76
N TRP A 37 1.55 1.75 -4.43
CA TRP A 37 0.33 2.09 -3.69
C TRP A 37 -0.30 3.44 -4.03
N PRO A 38 0.45 4.55 -4.23
CA PRO A 38 -0.19 5.85 -4.48
C PRO A 38 -0.85 5.85 -5.85
N LEU A 39 -0.19 5.23 -6.83
CA LEU A 39 -0.70 5.04 -8.18
C LEU A 39 -1.93 4.14 -8.18
N LEU A 40 -1.86 2.98 -7.51
CA LEU A 40 -2.98 2.04 -7.43
C LEU A 40 -4.17 2.62 -6.67
N LEU A 41 -3.94 3.48 -5.68
CA LEU A 41 -5.02 4.24 -5.05
C LEU A 41 -5.69 5.22 -6.01
N LEU A 42 -4.97 5.77 -6.99
CA LEU A 42 -5.53 6.72 -7.96
C LEU A 42 -6.19 6.00 -9.14
N THR A 43 -5.59 4.92 -9.64
CA THR A 43 -5.99 4.23 -10.88
C THR A 43 -6.94 3.07 -10.64
N ASN A 44 -6.81 2.34 -9.52
CA ASN A 44 -7.53 1.10 -9.30
C ASN A 44 -8.60 1.23 -8.21
N ARG A 45 -9.88 1.20 -8.61
CA ARG A 45 -11.03 1.28 -7.70
C ARG A 45 -11.07 0.12 -6.71
N GLN A 46 -10.79 -1.10 -7.15
CA GLN A 46 -10.81 -2.31 -6.33
C GLN A 46 -9.70 -2.28 -5.28
N PHE A 47 -8.51 -1.79 -5.65
CA PHE A 47 -7.42 -1.57 -4.71
C PHE A 47 -7.79 -0.54 -3.63
N ARG A 48 -8.39 0.60 -4.01
CA ARG A 48 -8.93 1.60 -3.08
C ARG A 48 -9.93 1.02 -2.09
N GLN A 49 -10.87 0.20 -2.57
CA GLN A 49 -11.87 -0.45 -1.73
C GLN A 49 -11.22 -1.42 -0.74
N ASN A 50 -10.29 -2.26 -1.21
CA ASN A 50 -9.55 -3.17 -0.35
C ASN A 50 -8.64 -2.44 0.65
N TRP A 51 -8.09 -1.29 0.29
CA TRP A 51 -7.29 -0.45 1.18
C TRP A 51 -8.09 0.13 2.34
N ARG A 52 -9.32 0.59 2.04
CA ARG A 52 -10.27 1.13 3.01
C ARG A 52 -10.88 0.07 3.93
N ARG A 53 -10.95 -1.19 3.49
CA ARG A 53 -11.40 -2.28 4.35
C ARG A 53 -10.46 -2.41 5.54
N PRO A 54 -10.94 -2.61 6.78
CA PRO A 54 -10.06 -2.88 7.91
C PRO A 54 -9.24 -4.14 7.65
N LEU A 55 -8.03 -4.20 8.20
CA LEU A 55 -7.26 -5.44 8.35
C LEU A 55 -7.98 -6.31 9.39
N ASN A 56 -9.17 -6.81 9.06
CA ASN A 56 -9.92 -7.65 9.97
C ASN A 56 -9.21 -9.01 10.07
N LYS A 57 -8.92 -9.43 11.31
CA LYS A 57 -8.40 -10.76 11.63
C LYS A 57 -9.33 -11.83 11.10
#